data_AF-X0SHH5-F1
#
_entry.id   AF-X0SHH5-F1
#
_cell.length_a   1.000
_cell.length_b   1.000
_cell.length_c   1.000
_cell.angle_alpha   90.00
_cell.angle_beta   90.00
_cell.angle_gamma   90.00
#
_symmetry.space_group_name_H-M   'P 1'
#
loop_
_entity.id
_entity.type
_entity.pdbx_description
1 polymer ?
#
loop_
_entity_poly.entity_id
_entity_poly.type
_entity_poly.pdbx_seq_one_letter_code
_entity_poly.pdbx_strand_id
1 'polypeptide(L)'
;MKIKEIKAKSVLVKTKLPVGDFVINPYIGCSHACVYCYARFMKRFTGHNEPWGSFVDVKINTPEILKKQLKPFKPFKLLKQRT
;
A
#
# COMPACT_ATOMS: atom_id res chain seq x y z
N MET A 1 2.65 -3.64 -20.30
CA MET A 1 2.39 -3.51 -18.84
C MET A 1 1.49 -4.67 -18.40
N LYS A 2 1.89 -5.44 -17.40
CA LYS A 2 1.13 -6.59 -16.88
C LYS A 2 0.26 -6.13 -15.71
N ILE A 3 -1.03 -6.47 -15.72
CA ILE A 3 -1.94 -6.20 -14.61
C ILE A 3 -2.42 -7.54 -14.06
N LYS A 4 -2.33 -7.73 -12.75
CA LYS A 4 -2.75 -8.96 -12.09
C LYS A 4 -3.68 -8.66 -10.92
N GLU A 5 -4.78 -9.36 -10.83
CA GLU A 5 -5.64 -9.29 -9.66
C GLU A 5 -5.16 -10.26 -8.59
N ILE A 6 -5.04 -9.78 -7.36
CA ILE A 6 -4.59 -10.57 -6.20
C ILE A 6 -5.51 -10.34 -5.01
N LYS A 7 -5.56 -11.32 -4.11
CA LYS A 7 -6.15 -11.16 -2.77
C LYS A 7 -5.04 -10.94 -1.76
N ALA A 8 -5.16 -9.90 -0.95
CA ALA A 8 -4.25 -9.63 0.16
C ALA A 8 -4.81 -10.16 1.48
N LYS A 9 -3.98 -10.22 2.51
CA LYS A 9 -4.39 -10.48 3.92
C LYS A 9 -4.50 -9.20 4.75
N SER A 10 -3.80 -8.15 4.33
CA SER A 10 -3.76 -6.84 4.99
C SER A 10 -3.53 -5.75 3.94
N VAL A 11 -4.16 -4.60 4.12
CA VAL A 11 -3.96 -3.40 3.29
C VAL A 11 -3.58 -2.17 4.10
N LEU A 12 -3.85 -2.15 5.40
CA LEU A 12 -3.52 -1.07 6.34
C LEU A 12 -2.27 -1.42 7.15
N VAL A 13 -1.30 -0.52 7.20
CA VAL A 13 -0.03 -0.71 7.93
C VAL A 13 0.32 0.56 8.70
N LYS A 14 0.83 0.43 9.94
CA LYS A 14 1.41 1.56 10.67
C LYS A 14 2.66 2.06 9.94
N THR A 15 2.73 3.35 9.70
CA THR A 15 3.91 3.95 9.08
C THR A 15 4.78 4.65 10.12
N LYS A 16 6.07 4.75 9.82
CA LYS A 16 7.02 5.57 10.59
C LYS A 16 7.30 6.91 9.90
N LEU A 17 6.65 7.17 8.77
CA LEU A 17 6.80 8.44 8.06
C LEU A 17 6.13 9.55 8.88
N PRO A 18 6.70 10.77 8.92
CA PRO A 18 6.16 11.87 9.72
C PRO A 18 4.82 12.41 9.20
N VAL A 19 4.31 11.89 8.08
CA VAL A 19 3.12 12.39 7.37
C VAL A 19 1.82 11.70 7.79
N GLY A 20 1.87 10.67 8.63
CA GLY A 20 0.66 10.01 9.11
C GLY A 20 0.95 8.82 10.02
N ASP A 21 -0.09 8.30 10.67
CA ASP A 21 0.02 7.14 11.56
C ASP A 21 -0.07 5.81 10.79
N PHE A 22 -0.80 5.79 9.67
CA PHE A 22 -1.05 4.61 8.86
C PHE A 22 -0.98 4.91 7.37
N VAL A 23 -0.66 3.90 6.58
CA VAL A 23 -0.71 3.92 5.11
C VAL A 23 -1.57 2.77 4.63
N ILE A 24 -2.35 3.02 3.59
CA ILE A 24 -3.11 1.99 2.87
C ILE A 24 -2.36 1.68 1.58
N ASN A 25 -2.16 0.39 1.29
CA ASN A 25 -1.50 -0.05 0.07
C ASN A 25 -2.39 -0.99 -0.76
N PRO A 26 -3.18 -0.45 -1.72
CA PRO A 26 -4.08 -1.25 -2.57
C PRO A 26 -3.39 -1.88 -3.79
N TYR A 27 -2.16 -1.48 -4.12
CA TYR A 27 -1.44 -1.93 -5.32
C TYR A 27 -0.05 -2.46 -4.99
N ILE A 28 0.54 -3.24 -5.89
CA ILE A 28 1.97 -3.56 -5.86
C ILE A 28 2.51 -3.29 -7.26
N GLY A 29 3.60 -2.53 -7.36
CA GLY A 29 4.10 -2.07 -8.65
C GLY A 29 3.58 -0.69 -9.04
N CYS A 30 3.97 -0.27 -10.24
CA CYS A 30 3.69 1.06 -10.79
C CYS A 30 3.91 1.01 -12.31
N SER A 31 3.18 1.82 -13.09
CA SER A 31 3.36 1.96 -14.54
C SER A 31 4.38 3.03 -14.94
N HIS A 32 4.68 3.98 -14.05
CA HIS A 32 5.49 5.16 -14.38
C HIS A 32 7.00 4.87 -14.39
N ALA A 33 7.48 3.99 -13.51
CA ALA A 33 8.89 3.62 -13.43
C ALA A 33 9.88 4.76 -13.05
N CYS A 34 9.51 5.69 -12.15
CA CYS A 34 10.39 6.82 -11.81
C CYS A 34 11.77 6.35 -11.36
N VAL A 35 12.83 6.99 -11.89
CA VAL A 35 14.24 6.64 -11.57
C VAL A 35 14.57 6.78 -10.08
N TYR A 36 13.88 7.68 -9.38
CA TYR A 36 14.02 7.99 -7.96
C TYR A 36 12.99 7.29 -7.05
N CYS A 37 12.21 6.33 -7.58
CA CYS A 37 11.12 5.73 -6.82
C CYS A 37 11.65 4.84 -5.68
N TYR A 38 11.37 5.21 -4.41
CA TYR A 38 11.73 4.37 -3.26
C TYR A 38 11.03 3.00 -3.30
N ALA A 39 9.80 2.94 -3.83
CA ALA A 39 9.04 1.69 -3.92
C ALA A 39 9.68 0.66 -4.87
N ARG A 40 10.55 1.11 -5.80
CA ARG A 40 11.36 0.22 -6.64
C ARG A 40 12.20 -0.75 -5.82
N PHE A 41 12.73 -0.31 -4.66
CA PHE A 41 13.48 -1.16 -3.75
C PHE A 41 12.62 -2.28 -3.16
N MET A 42 11.34 -2.01 -2.89
CA MET A 42 10.41 -2.98 -2.31
C MET A 42 10.05 -4.11 -3.28
N LYS A 43 10.28 -3.95 -4.59
CA LYS A 43 10.06 -4.97 -5.62
C LYS A 43 10.65 -6.33 -5.26
N ARG A 44 11.82 -6.38 -4.61
CA ARG A 44 12.49 -7.63 -4.23
C ARG A 44 11.67 -8.55 -3.31
N PHE A 45 10.65 -8.02 -2.63
CA PHE A 45 9.77 -8.77 -1.74
C PHE A 45 8.43 -9.18 -2.39
N THR A 46 8.27 -8.91 -3.67
CA THR A 46 6.98 -9.08 -4.38
C THR A 46 6.94 -10.33 -5.25
N GLY A 47 8.08 -11.00 -5.46
CA GLY A 47 8.20 -12.15 -6.35
C GLY A 47 8.22 -11.80 -7.85
N HIS A 48 8.21 -10.51 -8.21
CA HIS A 48 8.31 -10.07 -9.60
C HIS A 48 9.75 -10.08 -10.11
N ASN A 49 9.93 -10.66 -11.30
CA ASN A 49 11.20 -10.61 -12.04
C ASN A 49 11.18 -9.48 -13.08
N GLU A 50 10.00 -9.08 -13.56
CA GLU A 50 9.85 -8.06 -14.59
C GLU A 50 10.39 -6.69 -14.15
N PRO A 51 10.84 -5.81 -15.06
CA PRO A 51 11.31 -4.47 -14.70
C PRO A 51 10.31 -3.66 -13.85
N TRP A 52 10.81 -2.82 -12.94
CA TRP A 52 9.94 -1.86 -12.25
C TRP A 52 9.34 -0.90 -13.28
N GLY A 53 8.03 -0.67 -13.24
CA GLY A 53 7.33 0.05 -14.32
C GLY A 53 6.48 -0.85 -15.22
N SER A 54 6.79 -2.14 -15.30
CA SER A 54 6.12 -3.02 -16.26
C SER A 54 4.99 -3.85 -15.67
N PHE A 55 4.67 -3.70 -14.38
CA PHE A 55 3.62 -4.47 -13.70
C PHE A 55 2.86 -3.65 -12.64
N VAL A 56 1.59 -4.02 -12.45
CA VAL A 56 0.73 -3.58 -11.34
C VAL A 56 -0.13 -4.75 -10.87
N ASP A 57 0.02 -5.15 -9.62
CA ASP A 57 -0.91 -6.06 -8.96
C ASP A 57 -1.99 -5.25 -8.22
N VAL A 58 -3.25 -5.60 -8.45
CA VAL A 58 -4.43 -4.97 -7.86
C VAL A 58 -4.97 -5.85 -6.75
N LYS A 59 -4.99 -5.35 -5.51
CA LYS A 59 -5.59 -6.05 -4.37
C LYS A 59 -7.10 -5.87 -4.38
N ILE A 60 -7.80 -6.73 -5.12
CA ILE A 60 -9.24 -6.59 -5.38
C ILE A 60 -10.10 -6.65 -4.10
N ASN A 61 -9.62 -7.30 -3.05
CA ASN A 61 -10.32 -7.41 -1.77
C ASN A 61 -9.98 -6.29 -0.77
N THR A 62 -9.43 -5.16 -1.25
CA THR A 62 -9.07 -4.00 -0.42
C THR A 62 -10.26 -3.45 0.36
N PRO A 63 -11.43 -3.19 -0.24
CA PRO A 63 -12.56 -2.59 0.49
C PRO A 63 -13.04 -3.48 1.65
N GLU A 64 -13.12 -4.79 1.44
CA GLU A 64 -13.61 -5.75 2.45
C GLU A 64 -12.62 -5.91 3.58
N ILE A 65 -11.32 -6.01 3.27
CA ILE A 65 -10.27 -6.11 4.29
C ILE A 65 -10.16 -4.82 5.07
N LEU A 66 -10.17 -3.66 4.40
CA LEU A 66 -10.07 -2.37 5.08
C LEU A 66 -11.23 -2.21 6.08
N LYS A 67 -12.47 -2.54 5.69
CA LYS A 67 -13.62 -2.54 6.61
C LYS A 67 -13.38 -3.44 7.84
N LYS A 68 -12.77 -4.62 7.67
CA LYS A 68 -12.42 -5.50 8.80
C LYS A 68 -11.32 -4.90 9.67
N GLN A 69 -10.30 -4.28 9.07
CA GLN A 69 -9.17 -3.67 9.76
C GLN A 69 -9.53 -2.37 10.51
N LEU A 70 -10.65 -1.73 10.16
CA LEU A 70 -11.15 -0.51 10.80
C LEU A 70 -12.15 -0.75 11.95
N LYS A 71 -12.68 -1.97 12.14
CA LYS A 71 -13.61 -2.29 13.23
C LYS A 71 -12.89 -2.48 14.58
N PRO A 72 -13.51 -2.06 15.71
CA PRO A 72 -13.72 -0.67 16.06
C PRO A 72 -12.37 -0.03 16.44
N PHE A 73 -11.79 0.72 15.51
CA PHE A 73 -10.93 1.82 15.89
C PHE A 73 -11.77 2.77 16.76
N LYS A 74 -11.44 2.93 18.05
CA LYS A 74 -12.01 4.02 18.85
C LYS A 74 -11.79 5.31 18.03
N PRO A 75 -12.81 6.16 17.82
CA PRO A 75 -12.63 7.41 17.10
C PRO A 75 -11.45 8.11 17.76
N PHE A 76 -10.39 8.25 16.98
CA PHE A 76 -9.16 8.86 17.44
C PHE A 76 -9.58 10.25 17.90
N LYS A 77 -9.44 10.56 19.20
CA LYS A 77 -9.52 11.95 19.67
C LYS A 77 -8.62 12.70 18.70
N LEU A 78 -9.19 13.62 17.91
CA LEU A 78 -8.49 14.47 16.96
C LEU A 78 -7.19 14.90 17.64
N LEU A 79 -6.08 14.23 17.34
CA LEU A 79 -4.80 14.59 17.93
C LEU A 79 -4.53 15.93 17.30
N LYS A 80 -4.59 16.96 18.14
CA LYS A 80 -4.19 18.32 17.78
C LYS A 80 -2.94 18.20 16.92
N GLN A 81 -3.04 18.76 15.72
CA GLN A 81 -1.98 18.81 14.73
C GLN A 81 -0.68 19.09 15.49
N ARG A 82 0.27 18.16 15.42
CA ARG A 82 1.63 18.40 15.90
C ARG A 82 2.20 19.46 14.98
N THR A 83 2.04 20.71 15.37
CA THR A 83 2.89 21.84 14.98
C THR A 83 4.30 21.57 15.45
#